data_AF-A0A4U0V554-F1
#
_entry.id   AF-A0A4U0V554-F1
#
_cell.length_a   1.000
_cell.length_b   1.000
_cell.length_c   1.000
_cell.angle_alpha   90.00
_cell.angle_beta   90.00
_cell.angle_gamma   90.00
#
_symmetry.space_group_name_H-M   'P 1'
#
loop_
_entity.id
_entity.type
_entity.pdbx_description
1 polymer ?
#
loop_
_entity_poly.entity_id
_entity_poly.type
_entity_poly.pdbx_seq_one_letter_code
_entity_poly.pdbx_strand_id
1 'polypeptide(L)'
;MATQERPPEVHHVRESYPELAATTGRPYVPARTLNTDYPLIDSDPHFRRVLAYARPSDYTASALLAAFPPLGMLLMERVSPSEVGRGGFAPIMRLSTSIGVVSGFLLLYSRSQNRFYGFSENRREIERDMAEMTARVRKGEPLYGVSGLTEYMQGVASRQSRYSGVFLHVMPWFNFVNHGQHGVDTAKYYRNAERELEAERTGA
;
A
#
# COMPACT_ATOMS: atom_id res chain seq x y z
N MET A 1 36.27 10.47 -39.35
CA MET A 1 35.18 9.52 -39.04
C MET A 1 35.39 9.06 -37.61
N ALA A 2 34.58 9.52 -36.67
CA ALA A 2 34.70 9.12 -35.26
C ALA A 2 34.00 7.77 -35.08
N THR A 3 34.76 6.77 -34.63
CA THR A 3 34.27 5.43 -34.31
C THR A 3 33.35 5.53 -33.11
N GLN A 4 32.04 5.33 -33.31
CA GLN A 4 31.06 5.31 -32.24
C GLN A 4 31.24 3.99 -31.47
N GLU A 5 31.96 4.02 -30.34
CA GLU A 5 32.05 2.89 -29.42
C GLU A 5 30.64 2.51 -28.97
N ARG A 6 30.20 1.28 -29.27
CA ARG A 6 28.95 0.77 -28.73
C ARG A 6 29.11 0.65 -27.21
N PRO A 7 28.08 1.01 -26.43
CA PRO A 7 28.13 0.76 -25.00
C PRO A 7 28.35 -0.74 -24.76
N PRO A 8 29.12 -1.11 -23.70
CA PRO A 8 29.42 -2.51 -23.41
C PRO A 8 28.12 -3.32 -23.28
N GLU A 9 28.17 -4.55 -23.82
CA GLU A 9 27.04 -5.48 -23.82
C GLU A 9 26.61 -5.76 -22.37
N VAL A 10 25.33 -5.53 -22.08
CA VAL A 10 24.78 -5.71 -20.72
C VAL A 10 24.61 -7.19 -20.47
N HIS A 11 25.62 -7.79 -19.85
CA HIS A 11 25.60 -9.19 -19.47
C HIS A 11 24.63 -9.44 -18.30
N HIS A 12 23.69 -10.37 -18.49
CA HIS A 12 22.78 -10.79 -17.44
C HIS A 12 23.56 -11.50 -16.33
N VAL A 13 23.54 -10.92 -15.11
CA VAL A 13 24.28 -11.43 -13.94
C VAL A 13 24.02 -12.92 -13.66
N ARG A 14 22.82 -13.41 -13.96
CA ARG A 14 22.45 -14.83 -13.82
C ARG A 14 23.18 -15.77 -14.78
N GLU A 15 23.52 -15.30 -15.98
CA GLU A 15 24.16 -16.11 -17.01
C GLU A 15 25.69 -16.03 -16.91
N SER A 16 26.20 -14.85 -16.58
CA SER A 16 27.64 -14.56 -16.65
C SER A 16 28.39 -14.78 -15.35
N TYR A 17 27.71 -14.68 -14.20
CA TYR A 17 28.32 -14.78 -12.87
C TYR A 17 27.40 -15.55 -11.91
N PRO A 18 27.21 -16.86 -12.11
CA PRO A 18 26.33 -17.70 -11.27
C PRO A 18 26.73 -17.71 -9.79
N GLU A 19 28.01 -17.48 -9.47
CA GLU A 19 28.53 -17.33 -8.12
C GLU A 19 28.11 -16.01 -7.43
N LEU A 20 27.87 -14.94 -8.20
CA LEU A 20 27.28 -13.70 -7.70
C LEU A 20 25.75 -13.77 -7.65
N ALA A 21 25.16 -14.66 -8.45
CA ALA A 21 23.74 -15.00 -8.39
C ALA A 21 23.38 -15.88 -7.18
N ALA A 22 24.38 -16.43 -6.47
CA ALA A 22 24.20 -16.99 -5.14
C ALA A 22 23.78 -15.83 -4.22
N THR A 23 22.47 -15.69 -4.04
CA THR A 23 21.82 -14.74 -3.14
C THR A 23 22.52 -14.86 -1.79
N THR A 24 23.44 -13.94 -1.51
CA THR A 24 24.13 -13.88 -0.23
C THR A 24 23.00 -13.65 0.77
N GLY A 25 22.65 -14.69 1.51
CA GLY A 25 21.58 -14.69 2.50
C GLY A 25 21.92 -13.71 3.61
N ARG A 26 21.74 -12.42 3.34
CA ARG A 26 21.85 -11.38 4.34
C ARG A 26 20.80 -11.69 5.41
N PRO A 27 21.13 -11.48 6.69
CA PRO A 27 20.23 -11.82 7.78
C PRO A 27 18.87 -11.16 7.53
N TYR A 28 17.83 -11.98 7.52
CA TYR A 28 16.45 -11.52 7.47
C TYR A 28 16.25 -10.60 8.68
N VAL A 29 16.03 -9.32 8.43
CA VAL A 29 15.69 -8.36 9.49
C VAL A 29 14.18 -8.45 9.67
N PRO A 30 13.69 -9.08 10.75
CA PRO A 30 12.26 -9.19 10.98
C PRO A 30 11.66 -7.79 11.08
N ALA A 31 10.44 -7.63 10.56
CA ALA A 31 9.69 -6.42 10.78
C ALA A 31 9.50 -6.20 12.29
N ARG A 32 9.61 -4.96 12.74
CA ARG A 32 9.26 -4.61 14.12
C ARG A 32 7.79 -4.95 14.32
N THR A 33 7.50 -5.86 15.25
CA THR A 33 6.14 -6.11 15.68
C THR A 33 5.66 -4.90 16.48
N LEU A 34 4.52 -4.35 16.09
CA LEU A 34 3.88 -3.29 16.85
C LEU A 34 3.04 -3.94 17.96
N ASN A 35 3.09 -3.35 19.15
CA ASN A 35 2.18 -3.74 20.23
C ASN A 35 0.91 -2.91 20.07
N THR A 36 -0.11 -3.51 19.46
CA THR A 36 -1.39 -2.87 19.13
C THR A 36 -2.54 -3.72 19.65
N ASP A 37 -3.68 -3.08 19.94
CA ASP A 37 -4.86 -3.76 20.48
C ASP A 37 -5.46 -4.79 19.51
N TYR A 38 -5.22 -4.60 18.21
CA TYR A 38 -5.68 -5.49 17.14
C TYR A 38 -4.49 -6.17 16.43
N PRO A 39 -4.67 -7.39 15.89
CA PRO A 39 -3.57 -8.12 15.28
C PRO A 39 -3.15 -7.49 13.94
N LEU A 40 -1.85 -7.57 13.66
CA LEU A 40 -1.25 -7.09 12.42
C LEU A 40 -1.67 -7.99 11.23
N ILE A 41 -2.19 -7.36 10.16
CA ILE A 41 -2.47 -8.04 8.89
C ILE A 41 -1.26 -7.92 7.96
N ASP A 42 -0.73 -6.69 7.84
CA ASP A 42 0.34 -6.36 6.91
C ASP A 42 1.07 -5.10 7.39
N SER A 43 2.40 -5.14 7.51
CA SER A 43 3.24 -3.99 7.89
C SER A 43 3.56 -3.04 6.73
N ASP A 44 3.29 -3.45 5.49
CA ASP A 44 3.52 -2.66 4.29
C ASP A 44 2.55 -3.03 3.17
N PRO A 45 1.24 -2.74 3.34
CA PRO A 45 0.22 -3.16 2.38
C PRO A 45 0.42 -2.46 1.03
N HIS A 46 0.36 -3.24 -0.04
CA HIS A 46 0.43 -2.70 -1.40
C HIS A 46 -0.70 -1.68 -1.64
N PHE A 47 -0.41 -0.60 -2.37
CA PHE A 47 -1.32 0.52 -2.63
C PHE A 47 -2.74 0.08 -3.04
N ARG A 48 -2.82 -0.88 -3.97
CA ARG A 48 -4.09 -1.44 -4.46
C ARG A 48 -4.90 -2.15 -3.37
N ARG A 49 -4.24 -2.84 -2.42
CA ARG A 49 -4.91 -3.51 -1.31
C ARG A 49 -5.51 -2.50 -0.35
N VAL A 50 -4.78 -1.43 -0.04
CA VAL A 50 -5.28 -0.35 0.84
C VAL A 50 -6.58 0.25 0.29
N LEU A 51 -6.63 0.53 -1.01
CA LEU A 51 -7.84 1.05 -1.65
C LEU A 51 -8.95 0.00 -1.72
N ALA A 52 -8.64 -1.26 -2.06
CA ALA A 52 -9.64 -2.32 -2.17
C ALA A 52 -10.28 -2.68 -0.82
N TYR A 53 -9.56 -2.50 0.29
CA TYR A 53 -10.01 -2.79 1.66
C TYR A 53 -10.64 -1.56 2.35
N ALA A 54 -10.67 -0.40 1.69
CA ALA A 54 -11.37 0.77 2.20
C ALA A 54 -12.85 0.45 2.44
N ARG A 55 -13.37 0.88 3.59
CA ARG A 55 -14.78 0.74 3.96
C ARG A 55 -15.58 1.85 3.28
N PRO A 56 -16.89 1.65 3.04
CA PRO A 56 -17.76 2.75 2.57
C PRO A 56 -17.66 3.99 3.47
N SER A 57 -17.49 3.80 4.78
CA SER A 57 -17.30 4.88 5.75
C SER A 57 -16.00 5.69 5.56
N ASP A 58 -14.97 5.12 4.92
CA ASP A 58 -13.76 5.88 4.61
C ASP A 58 -13.95 6.75 3.37
N TYR A 59 -14.71 6.27 2.38
CA TYR A 59 -15.10 7.08 1.22
C TYR A 59 -15.98 8.25 1.63
N THR A 60 -16.93 8.05 2.56
CA THR A 60 -17.75 9.16 3.06
C THR A 60 -16.89 10.18 3.83
N ALA A 61 -16.01 9.73 4.73
CA ALA A 61 -15.09 10.62 5.44
C ALA A 61 -14.16 11.39 4.48
N SER A 62 -13.63 10.71 3.46
CA SER A 62 -12.82 11.32 2.39
C SER A 62 -13.58 12.37 1.61
N ALA A 63 -14.82 12.08 1.21
CA ALA A 63 -15.66 13.01 0.46
C ALA A 63 -15.99 14.26 1.29
N LEU A 64 -16.31 14.08 2.57
CA LEU A 64 -16.55 15.19 3.50
C LEU A 64 -15.30 16.06 3.65
N LEU A 65 -14.13 15.46 3.88
CA LEU A 65 -12.88 16.20 3.98
C LEU A 65 -12.52 16.88 2.65
N ALA A 66 -12.79 16.25 1.51
CA ALA A 66 -12.50 16.84 0.21
C ALA A 66 -13.35 18.06 -0.11
N ALA A 67 -14.62 18.05 0.32
CA ALA A 67 -15.51 19.20 0.18
C ALA A 67 -15.21 20.32 1.18
N PHE A 68 -14.51 20.03 2.28
CA PHE A 68 -14.31 20.99 3.36
C PHE A 68 -13.56 22.26 2.93
N PRO A 69 -12.40 22.23 2.24
CA PRO A 69 -11.72 23.45 1.82
C PRO A 69 -12.51 24.35 0.86
N PRO A 70 -13.11 23.87 -0.24
CA PRO A 70 -13.88 24.74 -1.13
C PRO A 70 -15.16 25.28 -0.46
N LEU A 71 -15.84 24.48 0.38
CA LEU A 71 -16.98 24.97 1.15
C LEU A 71 -16.54 26.03 2.17
N GLY A 72 -15.41 25.83 2.83
CA GLY A 72 -14.79 26.81 3.73
C GLY A 72 -14.53 28.13 3.02
N MET A 73 -13.94 28.10 1.82
CA MET A 73 -13.72 29.31 1.03
C MET A 73 -15.02 30.03 0.64
N LEU A 74 -16.05 29.29 0.24
CA LEU A 74 -17.37 29.88 -0.06
C LEU A 74 -18.01 30.52 1.18
N LEU A 75 -17.86 29.90 2.35
CA LEU A 75 -18.36 30.45 3.61
C LEU A 75 -17.57 31.69 4.02
N MET A 76 -16.25 31.65 3.93
CA MET A 76 -15.39 32.79 4.23
C MET A 76 -15.69 33.98 3.33
N GLU A 77 -15.88 33.76 2.03
CA GLU A 77 -16.27 34.81 1.07
C GLU A 77 -17.64 35.42 1.42
N ARG A 78 -18.57 34.64 1.97
CA ARG A 78 -19.86 35.17 2.43
C ARG A 78 -19.77 36.00 3.71
N VAL A 79 -18.85 35.67 4.61
CA VAL A 79 -18.68 36.39 5.89
C VAL A 79 -17.82 37.65 5.70
N SER A 80 -16.76 37.55 4.90
CA SER A 80 -15.83 38.63 4.61
C SER A 80 -15.53 38.64 3.11
N PRO A 81 -16.33 39.37 2.31
CA PRO A 81 -16.14 39.47 0.87
C PRO A 81 -14.72 39.97 0.54
N SER A 82 -14.08 39.31 -0.42
CA SER A 82 -12.73 39.69 -0.87
C SER A 82 -12.73 40.81 -1.91
N GLU A 83 -13.92 41.22 -2.37
CA GLU A 83 -14.14 42.24 -3.41
C GLU A 83 -13.37 41.95 -4.71
N VAL A 84 -13.06 40.67 -4.96
CA VAL A 84 -12.35 40.24 -6.16
C VAL A 84 -13.23 40.42 -7.39
N GLY A 85 -12.66 41.00 -8.45
CA GLY A 85 -13.34 41.16 -9.74
C GLY A 85 -13.79 39.82 -10.34
N ARG A 86 -14.75 39.88 -11.28
CA ARG A 86 -15.27 38.69 -11.99
C ARG A 86 -14.12 37.81 -12.50
N GLY A 87 -14.10 36.56 -12.05
CA GLY A 87 -13.12 35.56 -12.45
C GLY A 87 -11.97 35.35 -11.45
N GLY A 88 -11.72 36.25 -10.50
CA GLY A 88 -10.64 36.10 -9.50
C GLY A 88 -10.86 34.96 -8.51
N PHE A 89 -12.12 34.65 -8.19
CA PHE A 89 -12.46 33.60 -7.22
C PHE A 89 -12.38 32.17 -7.79
N ALA A 90 -12.53 32.01 -9.11
CA ALA A 90 -12.55 30.68 -9.73
C ALA A 90 -11.21 29.91 -9.60
N PRO A 91 -10.03 30.53 -9.80
CA PRO A 91 -8.75 29.89 -9.51
C PRO A 91 -8.59 29.46 -8.04
N ILE A 92 -9.06 30.27 -7.09
CA ILE A 92 -9.01 29.96 -5.64
C ILE A 92 -9.84 28.71 -5.36
N MET A 93 -11.04 28.63 -5.93
CA MET A 93 -11.90 27.46 -5.79
C MET A 93 -11.30 26.19 -6.41
N ARG A 94 -10.62 26.32 -7.56
CA ARG A 94 -9.90 25.18 -8.18
C ARG A 94 -8.79 24.68 -7.27
N LEU A 95 -7.92 25.57 -6.78
CA LEU A 95 -6.84 25.22 -5.87
C LEU A 95 -7.38 24.59 -4.58
N SER A 96 -8.40 25.19 -3.98
CA SER A 96 -9.01 24.69 -2.74
C SER A 96 -9.62 23.31 -2.94
N THR A 97 -10.27 23.08 -4.08
CA THR A 97 -10.80 21.76 -4.45
C THR A 97 -9.67 20.76 -4.64
N SER A 98 -8.58 21.12 -5.31
CA SER A 98 -7.41 20.24 -5.49
C SER A 98 -6.80 19.83 -4.15
N ILE A 99 -6.59 20.78 -3.24
CA ILE A 99 -6.09 20.52 -1.88
C ILE A 99 -7.07 19.61 -1.12
N GLY A 100 -8.37 19.87 -1.24
CA GLY A 100 -9.41 19.04 -0.65
C GLY A 100 -9.35 17.60 -1.14
N VAL A 101 -9.32 17.39 -2.46
CA VAL A 101 -9.24 16.04 -3.05
C VAL A 101 -8.01 15.29 -2.58
N VAL A 102 -6.84 15.93 -2.54
CA VAL A 102 -5.60 15.32 -2.02
C VAL A 102 -5.75 14.98 -0.54
N SER A 103 -6.28 15.89 0.27
CA SER A 103 -6.47 15.69 1.71
C SER A 103 -7.45 14.55 1.99
N GLY A 104 -8.57 14.49 1.27
CA GLY A 104 -9.55 13.42 1.34
C GLY A 104 -8.93 12.07 1.00
N PHE A 105 -8.15 12.01 -0.09
CA PHE A 105 -7.43 10.80 -0.48
C PHE A 105 -6.45 10.32 0.60
N LEU A 106 -5.64 11.22 1.18
CA LEU A 106 -4.71 10.85 2.26
C LEU A 106 -5.44 10.35 3.51
N LEU A 107 -6.58 10.94 3.85
CA LEU A 107 -7.42 10.44 4.95
C LEU A 107 -7.96 9.04 4.65
N LEU A 108 -8.49 8.81 3.45
CA LEU A 108 -8.98 7.50 3.03
C LEU A 108 -7.89 6.43 3.16
N TYR A 109 -6.71 6.74 2.62
CA TYR A 109 -5.57 5.84 2.62
C TYR A 109 -5.09 5.56 4.05
N SER A 110 -4.93 6.61 4.87
CA SER A 110 -4.52 6.49 6.28
C SER A 110 -5.50 5.62 7.09
N ARG A 111 -6.81 5.87 6.98
CA ARG A 111 -7.83 5.10 7.71
C ARG A 111 -7.83 3.62 7.33
N SER A 112 -7.65 3.32 6.05
CA SER A 112 -7.60 1.93 5.57
C SER A 112 -6.33 1.23 6.01
N GLN A 113 -5.19 1.88 5.86
CA GLN A 113 -3.89 1.33 6.27
C GLN A 113 -3.78 1.13 7.78
N ASN A 114 -4.36 2.01 8.60
CA ASN A 114 -4.35 1.85 10.06
C ASN A 114 -5.02 0.54 10.53
N ARG A 115 -5.99 0.02 9.76
CA ARG A 115 -6.56 -1.32 10.02
C ARG A 115 -5.61 -2.45 9.66
N PHE A 116 -4.79 -2.31 8.61
CA PHE A 116 -3.74 -3.28 8.32
C PHE A 116 -2.69 -3.34 9.43
N TYR A 117 -2.33 -2.18 9.99
CA TYR A 117 -1.38 -2.07 11.09
C TYR A 117 -1.91 -2.53 12.44
N GLY A 118 -3.24 -2.69 12.58
CA GLY A 118 -3.87 -3.04 13.86
C GLY A 118 -4.08 -1.84 14.80
N PHE A 119 -3.97 -0.59 14.32
CA PHE A 119 -4.27 0.62 15.11
C PHE A 119 -5.76 0.86 15.33
N SER A 120 -6.61 0.13 14.62
CA SER A 120 -8.07 0.20 14.74
C SER A 120 -8.68 -1.16 14.42
N GLU A 121 -9.93 -1.35 14.81
CA GLU A 121 -10.70 -2.58 14.56
C GLU A 121 -10.59 -3.03 13.09
N ASN A 122 -10.21 -4.30 12.90
CA ASN A 122 -9.87 -4.85 11.61
C ASN A 122 -10.39 -6.28 11.39
N ARG A 123 -11.42 -6.73 12.11
CA ARG A 123 -11.95 -8.11 12.01
C ARG A 123 -12.37 -8.46 10.59
N ARG A 124 -13.14 -7.57 9.95
CA ARG A 124 -13.60 -7.74 8.56
C ARG A 124 -12.42 -7.89 7.58
N GLU A 125 -11.38 -7.09 7.78
CA GLU A 125 -10.19 -7.10 6.93
C GLU A 125 -9.36 -8.37 7.13
N ILE A 126 -9.27 -8.90 8.37
CA ILE A 126 -8.63 -10.19 8.65
C ILE A 126 -9.35 -11.33 7.94
N GLU A 127 -10.68 -11.40 8.07
CA GLU A 127 -11.49 -12.45 7.42
C GLU A 127 -11.34 -12.42 5.91
N ARG A 128 -11.39 -11.21 5.31
CA ARG A 128 -11.19 -11.02 3.87
C ARG A 128 -9.77 -11.39 3.42
N ASP A 129 -8.75 -11.01 4.20
CA ASP A 129 -7.35 -11.33 3.93
C ASP A 129 -7.10 -12.85 4.00
N MET A 130 -7.62 -13.52 5.04
CA MET A 130 -7.54 -14.98 5.16
C MET A 130 -8.19 -15.67 3.96
N ALA A 131 -9.39 -15.25 3.54
CA ALA A 131 -10.07 -15.83 2.39
C ALA A 131 -9.30 -15.58 1.07
N GLU A 132 -8.81 -14.35 0.83
CA GLU A 132 -8.06 -13.99 -0.37
C GLU A 132 -6.75 -14.76 -0.48
N MET A 133 -5.98 -14.84 0.61
CA MET A 133 -4.69 -15.50 0.66
C MET A 133 -4.82 -17.02 0.57
N THR A 134 -5.81 -17.60 1.25
CA THR A 134 -6.11 -19.05 1.16
C THR A 134 -6.51 -19.43 -0.27
N ALA A 135 -7.34 -18.61 -0.92
CA ALA A 135 -7.71 -18.83 -2.32
C ALA A 135 -6.51 -18.74 -3.28
N ARG A 136 -5.53 -17.86 -3.03
CA ARG A 136 -4.29 -17.80 -3.82
C ARG A 136 -3.43 -19.05 -3.61
N VAL A 137 -3.28 -19.49 -2.37
CA VAL A 137 -2.54 -20.73 -2.05
C VAL A 137 -3.17 -21.93 -2.76
N ARG A 138 -4.50 -22.07 -2.72
CA ARG A 138 -5.24 -23.14 -3.43
C ARG A 138 -4.99 -23.13 -4.94
N LYS A 139 -4.81 -21.96 -5.54
CA LYS A 139 -4.48 -21.80 -6.96
C LYS A 139 -3.00 -21.99 -7.28
N GLY A 140 -2.14 -22.17 -6.27
CA GLY A 140 -0.69 -22.21 -6.46
C GLY A 140 -0.09 -20.84 -6.82
N GLU A 141 -0.83 -19.75 -6.60
CA GLU A 141 -0.38 -18.39 -6.87
C GLU A 141 0.45 -17.84 -5.70
N PRO A 142 1.45 -16.97 -5.95
CA PRO A 142 2.20 -16.32 -4.89
C PRO A 142 1.28 -15.40 -4.04
N LEU A 143 1.41 -15.49 -2.72
CA LEU A 143 0.61 -14.75 -1.74
C LEU A 143 0.55 -13.24 -2.04
N TYR A 144 1.69 -12.63 -2.30
CA TYR A 144 1.83 -11.19 -2.50
C TYR A 144 2.14 -10.80 -3.95
N GLY A 145 1.87 -11.69 -4.90
CA GLY A 145 2.11 -11.45 -6.33
C GLY A 145 3.56 -11.62 -6.76
N VAL A 146 3.84 -11.32 -8.03
CA VAL A 146 5.17 -11.38 -8.65
C VAL A 146 5.70 -9.97 -8.86
N SER A 147 7.01 -9.79 -8.72
CA SER A 147 7.70 -8.52 -8.95
C SER A 147 8.78 -8.67 -10.01
N GLY A 148 8.93 -7.64 -10.84
CA GLY A 148 10.04 -7.55 -11.80
C GLY A 148 11.38 -7.18 -11.15
N LEU A 149 11.37 -6.83 -9.85
CA LEU A 149 12.59 -6.51 -9.10
C LEU A 149 13.28 -7.78 -8.59
N THR A 150 14.60 -7.72 -8.50
CA THR A 150 15.39 -8.73 -7.79
C THR A 150 14.97 -8.79 -6.31
N GLU A 151 15.16 -9.94 -5.68
CA GLU A 151 14.83 -10.12 -4.26
C GLU A 151 15.53 -9.09 -3.37
N TYR A 152 16.77 -8.73 -3.70
CA TYR A 152 17.50 -7.65 -3.03
C TYR A 152 16.76 -6.31 -3.13
N MET A 153 16.34 -5.92 -4.34
CA MET A 153 15.64 -4.65 -4.56
C MET A 153 14.24 -4.66 -3.94
N GLN A 154 13.57 -5.81 -3.87
CA GLN A 154 12.34 -5.95 -3.11
C GLN A 154 12.56 -5.69 -1.61
N GLY A 155 13.64 -6.20 -1.05
CA GLY A 155 14.03 -5.94 0.34
C GLY A 155 14.50 -4.50 0.60
N VAL A 156 15.06 -3.81 -0.39
CA VAL A 156 15.36 -2.38 -0.30
C VAL A 156 14.07 -1.57 -0.32
N ALA A 157 13.15 -1.90 -1.24
CA ALA A 157 11.86 -1.22 -1.36
C ALA A 157 11.04 -1.35 -0.08
N SER A 158 10.87 -2.57 0.45
CA SER A 158 10.11 -2.82 1.68
C SER A 158 10.64 -2.03 2.89
N ARG A 159 11.96 -1.82 2.99
CA ARG A 159 12.55 -1.03 4.09
C ARG A 159 12.22 0.46 4.00
N GLN A 160 11.96 0.96 2.80
CA GLN A 160 11.56 2.36 2.57
C GLN A 160 10.06 2.57 2.76
N SER A 161 9.23 1.61 2.34
CA SER A 161 7.76 1.73 2.42
C SER A 161 7.16 1.21 3.72
N ARG A 162 7.81 0.30 4.44
CA ARG A 162 7.32 -0.23 5.72
C ARG A 162 7.02 0.88 6.73
N TYR A 163 5.80 0.88 7.27
CA TYR A 163 5.26 1.90 8.19
C TYR A 163 5.35 3.36 7.71
N SER A 164 5.74 3.59 6.45
CA SER A 164 5.82 4.94 5.87
C SER A 164 4.48 5.67 5.95
N GLY A 165 3.40 4.89 5.96
CA GLY A 165 2.08 5.46 5.98
C GLY A 165 1.64 6.09 7.31
N VAL A 166 2.41 5.93 8.40
CA VAL A 166 2.22 6.70 9.65
C VAL A 166 2.59 8.18 9.44
N PHE A 167 3.45 8.46 8.44
CA PHE A 167 3.99 9.80 8.15
C PHE A 167 3.44 10.42 6.86
N LEU A 168 2.28 9.94 6.36
CA LEU A 168 1.65 10.41 5.11
C LEU A 168 1.36 11.91 5.07
N HIS A 169 1.14 12.52 6.23
CA HIS A 169 0.83 13.95 6.35
C HIS A 169 2.04 14.85 6.03
N VAL A 170 3.27 14.31 6.10
CA VAL A 170 4.50 15.03 5.73
C VAL A 170 5.00 14.57 4.37
N MET A 171 5.08 13.25 4.17
CA MET A 171 5.59 12.68 2.93
C MET A 171 4.69 11.51 2.49
N PRO A 172 3.91 11.68 1.41
CA PRO A 172 3.09 10.60 0.88
C PRO A 172 3.98 9.57 0.20
N TRP A 173 4.25 8.48 0.90
CA TRP A 173 5.04 7.37 0.41
C TRP A 173 4.20 6.09 0.44
N PHE A 174 4.21 5.35 -0.67
CA PHE A 174 3.31 4.21 -0.89
C PHE A 174 4.06 2.98 -1.39
N ASN A 175 3.55 1.80 -1.07
CA ASN A 175 4.08 0.56 -1.59
C ASN A 175 3.50 0.21 -2.97
N PHE A 176 4.35 0.20 -3.99
CA PHE A 176 4.04 -0.24 -5.35
C PHE A 176 4.82 -1.50 -5.77
N VAL A 177 5.52 -2.14 -4.82
CA VAL A 177 6.38 -3.29 -5.06
C VAL A 177 5.78 -4.52 -4.39
N ASN A 178 5.51 -5.55 -5.17
CA ASN A 178 5.20 -6.87 -4.64
C ASN A 178 6.48 -7.46 -4.01
N HIS A 179 6.47 -7.74 -2.71
CA HIS A 179 7.62 -8.30 -1.99
C HIS A 179 7.17 -9.29 -0.92
N GLY A 180 8.04 -10.19 -0.46
CA GLY A 180 7.67 -11.16 0.59
C GLY A 180 7.66 -10.61 2.03
N GLN A 181 7.99 -9.34 2.25
CA GLN A 181 8.40 -8.81 3.57
C GLN A 181 7.29 -8.08 4.33
N HIS A 182 6.15 -8.73 4.53
CA HIS A 182 4.95 -8.13 5.14
C HIS A 182 4.86 -8.20 6.67
N GLY A 183 5.83 -8.83 7.33
CA GLY A 183 5.94 -8.82 8.80
C GLY A 183 4.92 -9.72 9.52
N VAL A 184 4.35 -10.69 8.80
CA VAL A 184 3.38 -11.67 9.33
C VAL A 184 3.81 -13.09 9.01
N ASP A 185 3.44 -14.06 9.86
CA ASP A 185 3.61 -15.49 9.58
C ASP A 185 2.69 -15.89 8.43
N THR A 186 3.27 -16.15 7.26
CA THR A 186 2.55 -16.60 6.07
C THR A 186 2.13 -18.06 6.14
N ALA A 187 2.74 -18.86 7.02
CA ALA A 187 2.40 -20.28 7.19
C ALA A 187 0.94 -20.47 7.63
N LYS A 188 0.34 -19.47 8.29
CA LYS A 188 -1.08 -19.51 8.67
C LYS A 188 -2.03 -19.68 7.48
N TYR A 189 -1.69 -19.13 6.31
CA TYR A 189 -2.53 -19.26 5.11
C TYR A 189 -2.42 -20.65 4.49
N TYR A 190 -1.23 -21.23 4.47
CA TYR A 190 -1.00 -22.59 3.99
C TYR A 190 -1.71 -23.62 4.88
N ARG A 191 -1.56 -23.50 6.20
CA ARG A 191 -2.28 -24.36 7.17
C ARG A 191 -3.80 -24.27 7.01
N ASN A 192 -4.33 -23.08 6.72
CA ASN A 192 -5.77 -22.91 6.49
C ASN A 192 -6.19 -23.56 5.16
N ALA A 193 -5.43 -23.35 4.08
CA ALA A 193 -5.69 -23.96 2.78
C ALA A 193 -5.69 -25.49 2.86
N GLU A 194 -4.70 -26.07 3.55
CA GLU A 194 -4.61 -27.51 3.79
C GLU A 194 -5.85 -28.02 4.52
N ARG A 195 -6.26 -27.37 5.62
CA ARG A 195 -7.47 -27.75 6.37
C ARG A 195 -8.73 -27.72 5.52
N GLU A 196 -8.92 -26.69 4.70
CA GLU A 196 -10.11 -26.59 3.86
C GLU A 196 -10.07 -27.61 2.71
N LEU A 197 -8.90 -27.90 2.13
CA LEU A 197 -8.73 -28.95 1.10
C LEU A 197 -8.96 -30.35 1.69
N GLU A 198 -8.52 -30.57 2.93
CA GLU A 198 -8.80 -31.81 3.66
C GLU A 198 -10.31 -31.95 3.93
N ALA A 199 -10.99 -30.88 4.35
CA ALA A 199 -12.44 -30.87 4.56
C ALA A 199 -13.20 -31.25 3.27
N GLU A 200 -12.85 -30.62 2.14
CA GLU A 200 -13.39 -30.95 0.81
C GLU A 200 -13.15 -32.42 0.43
N ARG A 201 -11.96 -32.95 0.71
CA ARG A 201 -11.63 -34.36 0.46
C ARG A 201 -12.46 -35.31 1.32
N THR A 202 -12.77 -34.92 2.55
CA THR A 202 -13.57 -35.73 3.50
C THR A 202 -15.08 -35.55 3.34
N GLY A 203 -15.55 -34.64 2.48
CA GLY A 203 -16.98 -34.44 2.17
C GLY A 203 -17.81 -33.89 3.32
N ALA A 204 -17.19 -33.17 4.26
CA ALA A 204 -17.85 -32.49 5.37
C ALA A 204 -18.21 -31.03 5.02
#